data_AF-A0A5C3NKG6-F1
#
_entry.id   AF-A0A5C3NKG6-F1
#
_cell.length_a   1.000
_cell.length_b   1.000
_cell.length_c   1.000
_cell.angle_alpha   90.00
_cell.angle_beta   90.00
_cell.angle_gamma   90.00
#
_symmetry.space_group_name_H-M   'P 1'
#
loop_
_entity.id
_entity.type
_entity.pdbx_description
1 polymer ?
#
loop_
_entity_poly.entity_id
_entity_poly.type
_entity_poly.pdbx_seq_one_letter_code
_entity_poly.pdbx_strand_id
1 'polypeptide(L)'
;MDSMELEREKGITIQSAATFCDWEATMPATGEKEKYAINIIDTPGHVDFTIEVERALRVLDGAILVLCAVAGVQSQTTTVDRQMRRYNVPRISFINKMDRPGANPWRVINQIRQKLKIAAAAVQVPIGVEDDLRGVVDLIRWKANYNQGEKGNQVVESDEIPAEALELAKEKRRELNEQLAELANAIHRATTGLKFSPIFLGSAIKNTAVQPLLGGVCAYLPQPAEHKVTAHDTSPPVSAPPVELTPASAAPLVALAFKLEEGRFGQLTYMRVYQGTMRKGQFIRHACTGKKVKVPRLVRMHSNEMEDIQEIGPGEICAIFGIDCASGDT
;
A
#
# COMPACT_ATOMS: atom_id res chain seq x y z
N MET A 1 14.27 -1.33 -6.19
CA MET A 1 13.99 -0.82 -4.84
C MET A 1 15.13 -1.20 -3.91
N ASP A 2 15.66 -2.42 -3.98
CA ASP A 2 16.92 -2.78 -3.30
C ASP A 2 18.15 -2.13 -3.98
N SER A 3 18.64 -1.04 -3.40
CA SER A 3 19.78 -0.27 -3.91
C SER A 3 21.09 -0.55 -3.18
N MET A 4 21.05 -1.10 -1.96
CA MET A 4 22.27 -1.40 -1.21
C MET A 4 22.96 -2.64 -1.77
N GLU A 5 24.30 -2.63 -1.78
CA GLU A 5 25.09 -3.79 -2.22
C GLU A 5 24.77 -5.04 -1.39
N LEU A 6 24.63 -4.88 -0.08
CA LEU A 6 24.28 -5.97 0.83
C LEU A 6 22.88 -6.56 0.57
N GLU A 7 21.92 -5.72 0.18
CA GLU A 7 20.55 -6.16 -0.17
C GLU A 7 20.56 -6.96 -1.47
N ARG A 8 21.32 -6.49 -2.47
CA ARG A 8 21.49 -7.19 -3.76
C ARG A 8 22.23 -8.51 -3.61
N GLU A 9 23.25 -8.55 -2.76
CA GLU A 9 24.02 -9.77 -2.48
C GLU A 9 23.18 -10.82 -1.75
N LYS A 10 22.41 -10.41 -0.74
CA LYS A 10 21.60 -11.32 0.07
C LYS A 10 20.21 -11.60 -0.50
N GLY A 11 19.75 -10.82 -1.47
CA GLY A 11 18.40 -10.90 -2.04
C GLY A 11 17.30 -10.62 -1.00
N ILE A 12 17.58 -9.75 -0.03
CA ILE A 12 16.62 -9.33 1.01
C ILE A 12 16.58 -7.81 1.11
N THR A 13 15.40 -7.26 1.33
CA THR A 13 15.20 -5.84 1.65
C THR A 13 15.54 -5.61 3.12
N ILE A 14 16.42 -4.65 3.39
CA ILE A 14 16.91 -4.30 4.73
C ILE A 14 16.31 -2.96 5.16
N GLN A 15 16.31 -1.97 4.28
CA GLN A 15 15.72 -0.66 4.54
C GLN A 15 14.44 -0.45 3.75
N SER A 16 13.49 0.28 4.33
CA SER A 16 12.26 0.61 3.60
C SER A 16 12.56 1.59 2.46
N ALA A 17 12.13 1.29 1.24
CA ALA A 17 12.33 2.16 0.07
C ALA A 17 11.03 2.92 -0.24
N ALA A 18 11.10 4.24 -0.39
CA ALA A 18 9.95 5.04 -0.78
C ALA A 18 10.05 5.43 -2.26
N THR A 19 8.99 5.20 -3.02
CA THR A 19 8.88 5.64 -4.41
C THR A 19 7.50 6.20 -4.69
N PHE A 20 7.44 7.10 -5.65
CA PHE A 20 6.20 7.66 -6.17
C PHE A 20 5.91 7.11 -7.58
N CYS A 21 4.63 6.91 -7.92
CA CYS A 21 4.21 6.68 -9.30
C CYS A 21 2.80 7.22 -9.57
N ASP A 22 2.56 7.59 -10.83
CA ASP A 22 1.23 7.88 -11.34
C ASP A 22 0.60 6.61 -11.94
N TRP A 23 -0.67 6.38 -11.65
CA TRP A 23 -1.41 5.22 -12.13
C TRP A 23 -2.79 5.63 -12.64
N GLU A 24 -3.18 5.11 -13.81
CA GLU A 24 -4.53 5.29 -14.35
C GLU A 24 -5.34 4.01 -14.07
N ALA A 25 -6.30 4.10 -13.15
CA ALA A 25 -7.14 2.98 -12.75
C ALA A 25 -8.51 3.06 -13.42
N THR A 26 -9.06 1.90 -13.80
CA THR A 26 -10.46 1.79 -14.22
C THR A 26 -11.31 1.43 -13.02
N MET A 27 -12.24 2.31 -12.65
CA MET A 27 -13.02 2.18 -11.43
C MET A 27 -14.06 1.06 -11.55
N PRO A 28 -14.12 0.09 -10.62
CA PRO A 28 -15.03 -1.05 -10.71
C PRO A 28 -16.51 -0.69 -10.72
N ALA A 29 -16.89 0.41 -10.07
CA ALA A 29 -18.28 0.85 -9.95
C ALA A 29 -18.81 1.60 -11.19
N THR A 30 -17.97 2.45 -11.81
CA THR A 30 -18.37 3.33 -12.90
C THR A 30 -17.83 2.89 -14.27
N GLY A 31 -16.74 2.12 -14.29
CA GLY A 31 -15.98 1.81 -15.50
C GLY A 31 -15.17 2.99 -16.05
N GLU A 32 -15.17 4.13 -15.35
CA GLU A 32 -14.42 5.33 -15.75
C GLU A 32 -12.95 5.19 -15.38
N LYS A 33 -12.11 5.90 -16.14
CA LYS A 33 -10.67 5.95 -15.87
C LYS A 33 -10.33 7.20 -15.08
N GLU A 34 -9.63 6.99 -13.97
CA GLU A 34 -9.20 8.05 -13.07
C GLU A 34 -7.68 7.95 -12.84
N LYS A 35 -7.04 9.10 -12.66
CA LYS A 35 -5.60 9.19 -12.41
C LYS A 35 -5.34 9.31 -10.91
N TYR A 36 -4.42 8.50 -10.44
CA TYR A 36 -4.02 8.39 -9.04
C TYR A 36 -2.52 8.62 -8.90
N ALA A 37 -2.16 9.36 -7.86
CA ALA A 37 -0.80 9.52 -7.37
C ALA A 37 -0.59 8.52 -6.23
N ILE A 38 0.34 7.57 -6.39
CA ILE A 38 0.60 6.51 -5.42
C ILE A 38 2.00 6.66 -4.83
N ASN A 39 2.07 6.75 -3.50
CA ASN A 39 3.31 6.64 -2.75
C ASN A 39 3.46 5.21 -2.22
N ILE A 40 4.48 4.51 -2.68
CA ILE A 40 4.78 3.13 -2.29
C ILE A 40 5.94 3.14 -1.31
N ILE A 41 5.74 2.52 -0.15
CA ILE A 41 6.83 2.18 0.78
C ILE A 41 7.00 0.66 0.73
N ASP A 42 8.13 0.22 0.17
CA ASP A 42 8.55 -1.17 0.24
C ASP A 42 9.14 -1.44 1.63
N THR A 43 8.68 -2.48 2.31
CA THR A 43 9.04 -2.77 3.69
C THR A 43 9.75 -4.12 3.81
N PRO A 44 10.77 -4.27 4.66
CA PRO A 44 11.41 -5.55 4.92
C PRO A 44 10.44 -6.64 5.37
N GLY A 45 10.57 -7.84 4.81
CA GLY A 45 9.77 -9.02 5.22
C GLY A 45 10.41 -9.88 6.32
N HIS A 46 11.65 -9.57 6.71
CA HIS A 46 12.40 -10.35 7.70
C HIS A 46 12.08 -9.91 9.14
N VAL A 47 12.10 -10.87 10.08
CA VAL A 47 11.75 -10.63 11.50
C VAL A 47 12.67 -9.62 12.20
N ASP A 48 13.94 -9.58 11.77
CA ASP A 48 14.96 -8.72 12.37
C ASP A 48 14.72 -7.23 12.07
N PHE A 49 13.93 -6.92 11.05
CA PHE A 49 13.65 -5.55 10.60
C PHE A 49 12.20 -5.12 10.87
N THR A 50 11.56 -5.74 11.86
CA THR A 50 10.17 -5.43 12.26
C THR A 50 9.94 -3.98 12.68
N ILE A 51 10.98 -3.27 13.14
CA ILE A 51 10.92 -1.84 13.48
C ILE A 51 10.72 -0.95 12.25
N GLU A 52 11.30 -1.33 11.10
CA GLU A 52 11.13 -0.61 9.83
C GLU A 52 9.69 -0.74 9.35
N VAL A 53 9.12 -1.95 9.46
CA VAL A 53 7.70 -2.20 9.17
C VAL A 53 6.80 -1.37 10.09
N GLU A 54 7.11 -1.30 11.38
CA GLU A 54 6.31 -0.55 12.35
C GLU A 54 6.31 0.95 12.06
N ARG A 55 7.47 1.52 11.67
CA ARG A 55 7.58 2.92 11.25
C ARG A 55 6.78 3.21 9.98
N ALA A 56 6.88 2.34 8.98
CA ALA A 56 6.13 2.48 7.74
C ALA A 56 4.62 2.41 8.00
N LEU A 57 4.15 1.42 8.76
CA LEU A 57 2.72 1.26 9.05
C LEU A 57 2.10 2.44 9.82
N ARG A 58 2.89 3.19 10.59
CA ARG A 58 2.41 4.40 11.28
C ARG A 58 2.12 5.55 10.32
N VAL A 59 2.76 5.57 9.14
CA VAL A 59 2.62 6.64 8.15
C VAL A 59 1.86 6.23 6.90
N LEU A 60 1.40 4.99 6.78
CA LEU A 60 0.66 4.54 5.60
C LEU A 60 -0.85 4.61 5.83
N ASP A 61 -1.61 4.93 4.79
CA ASP A 61 -3.09 4.91 4.81
C ASP A 61 -3.66 3.53 4.48
N GLY A 62 -2.89 2.70 3.78
CA GLY A 62 -3.28 1.35 3.41
C GLY A 62 -2.06 0.47 3.16
N ALA A 63 -2.26 -0.85 3.21
CA ALA A 63 -1.19 -1.82 3.02
C ALA A 63 -1.59 -2.94 2.05
N ILE A 64 -0.59 -3.47 1.33
CA ILE A 64 -0.73 -4.68 0.52
C ILE A 64 -0.07 -5.83 1.28
N LEU A 65 -0.89 -6.73 1.84
CA LEU A 65 -0.39 -7.94 2.47
C LEU A 65 -0.07 -8.99 1.41
N VAL A 66 1.21 -9.19 1.10
CA VAL A 66 1.65 -10.17 0.11
C VAL A 66 1.83 -11.55 0.77
N LEU A 67 1.20 -12.57 0.20
CA LEU A 67 1.33 -13.97 0.64
C LEU A 67 1.80 -14.85 -0.52
N CYS A 68 2.51 -15.93 -0.20
CA CYS A 68 2.94 -16.92 -1.18
C CYS A 68 1.82 -17.95 -1.44
N ALA A 69 1.48 -18.22 -2.69
CA ALA A 69 0.49 -19.23 -3.08
C ALA A 69 0.80 -20.66 -2.58
N VAL A 70 2.09 -20.96 -2.36
CA VAL A 70 2.57 -22.28 -1.90
C VAL A 70 2.77 -22.32 -0.37
N ALA A 71 3.37 -21.28 0.22
CA ALA A 71 3.65 -21.30 1.66
C ALA A 71 2.44 -20.83 2.51
N GLY A 72 1.58 -19.99 1.94
CA GLY A 72 0.44 -19.40 2.64
C GLY A 72 0.83 -18.52 3.82
N VAL A 73 0.02 -18.53 4.88
CA VAL A 73 0.22 -17.72 6.09
C VAL A 73 1.31 -18.32 6.97
N GLN A 74 2.38 -17.55 7.16
CA GLN A 74 3.54 -17.88 7.99
C GLN A 74 3.54 -17.11 9.32
N SER A 75 4.49 -17.41 10.21
CA SER A 75 4.62 -16.71 11.50
C SER A 75 4.86 -15.21 11.30
N GLN A 76 5.70 -14.85 10.33
CA GLN A 76 5.99 -13.44 9.99
C GLN A 76 4.74 -12.70 9.51
N THR A 77 3.92 -13.34 8.68
CA THR A 77 2.64 -12.80 8.21
C THR A 77 1.73 -12.45 9.40
N THR A 78 1.73 -13.29 10.44
CA THR A 78 0.92 -13.05 11.64
C THR A 78 1.45 -11.87 12.47
N THR A 79 2.76 -11.69 12.54
CA THR A 79 3.38 -10.54 13.23
C THR A 79 3.02 -9.23 12.51
N VAL A 80 3.17 -9.18 11.18
CA VAL A 80 2.81 -7.99 10.39
C VAL A 80 1.30 -7.72 10.47
N ASP A 81 0.46 -8.74 10.47
CA ASP A 81 -0.99 -8.59 10.65
C ASP A 81 -1.35 -7.91 11.99
N ARG A 82 -0.68 -8.32 13.08
CA ARG A 82 -0.85 -7.71 14.40
C ARG A 82 -0.40 -6.24 14.41
N GLN A 83 0.72 -5.91 13.76
CA GLN A 83 1.18 -4.53 13.63
C GLN A 83 0.16 -3.70 12.84
N MET A 84 -0.32 -4.18 11.69
CA MET A 84 -1.35 -3.48 10.91
C MET A 84 -2.65 -3.27 11.69
N ARG A 85 -3.07 -4.24 12.53
CA ARG A 85 -4.22 -4.07 13.44
C ARG A 85 -3.97 -3.01 14.50
N ARG A 86 -2.77 -2.97 15.09
CA ARG A 86 -2.40 -1.98 16.11
C ARG A 86 -2.54 -0.54 15.60
N TYR A 87 -2.17 -0.31 14.34
CA TYR A 87 -2.25 1.00 13.69
C TYR A 87 -3.54 1.22 12.90
N ASN A 88 -4.50 0.30 12.98
CA ASN A 88 -5.76 0.39 12.25
C ASN A 88 -5.59 0.61 10.74
N VAL A 89 -4.58 -0.03 10.12
CA VAL A 89 -4.28 0.10 8.70
C VAL A 89 -5.16 -0.85 7.87
N PRO A 90 -6.02 -0.32 6.96
CA PRO A 90 -6.73 -1.10 5.95
C PRO A 90 -5.79 -1.87 5.06
N ARG A 91 -6.19 -3.06 4.66
CA ARG A 91 -5.33 -3.93 3.85
C ARG A 91 -6.09 -4.62 2.75
N ILE A 92 -5.40 -4.77 1.63
CA ILE A 92 -5.74 -5.73 0.57
C ILE A 92 -4.73 -6.87 0.65
N SER A 93 -5.16 -8.08 0.29
CA SER A 93 -4.25 -9.23 0.25
C SER A 93 -3.93 -9.60 -1.17
N PHE A 94 -2.65 -9.90 -1.45
CA PHE A 94 -2.19 -10.35 -2.75
C PHE A 94 -1.52 -11.71 -2.62
N ILE A 95 -2.11 -12.74 -3.24
CA ILE A 95 -1.51 -14.06 -3.33
C ILE A 95 -0.58 -14.07 -4.55
N ASN A 96 0.71 -13.97 -4.27
CA ASN A 96 1.79 -13.96 -5.25
C ASN A 96 2.36 -15.37 -5.46
N LYS A 97 3.20 -15.53 -6.48
CA LYS A 97 3.88 -16.78 -6.85
C LYS A 97 2.91 -17.87 -7.33
N MET A 98 1.83 -17.45 -8.00
CA MET A 98 0.85 -18.35 -8.62
C MET A 98 1.43 -19.21 -9.76
N ASP A 99 2.65 -18.89 -10.21
CA ASP A 99 3.46 -19.62 -11.19
C ASP A 99 4.14 -20.87 -10.63
N ARG A 100 4.17 -21.06 -9.30
CA ARG A 100 4.93 -22.16 -8.69
C ARG A 100 4.13 -23.47 -8.64
N PRO A 101 4.81 -24.62 -8.79
CA PRO A 101 4.21 -25.93 -8.54
C PRO A 101 3.55 -26.02 -7.16
N GLY A 102 2.31 -26.49 -7.11
CA GLY A 102 1.51 -26.58 -5.88
C GLY A 102 0.91 -25.26 -5.41
N ALA A 103 0.87 -24.24 -6.28
CA ALA A 103 0.15 -22.99 -6.01
C ALA A 103 -1.34 -23.29 -5.77
N ASN A 104 -1.83 -22.94 -4.57
CA ASN A 104 -3.24 -23.13 -4.23
C ASN A 104 -3.77 -21.89 -3.51
N PRO A 105 -4.35 -20.92 -4.23
CA PRO A 105 -4.83 -19.67 -3.64
C PRO A 105 -5.95 -19.94 -2.64
N TRP A 106 -6.87 -20.87 -2.93
CA TRP A 106 -8.03 -21.18 -2.10
C TRP A 106 -7.64 -21.64 -0.70
N ARG A 107 -6.59 -22.47 -0.59
CA ARG A 107 -6.02 -22.86 0.70
C ARG A 107 -5.47 -21.65 1.46
N VAL A 108 -4.80 -20.71 0.78
CA VAL A 108 -4.26 -19.50 1.41
C VAL A 108 -5.39 -18.58 1.90
N ILE A 109 -6.47 -18.43 1.14
CA ILE A 109 -7.68 -17.69 1.56
C ILE A 109 -8.25 -18.29 2.86
N ASN A 110 -8.39 -19.61 2.91
CA ASN A 110 -8.85 -20.29 4.12
C ASN A 110 -7.89 -20.10 5.30
N GLN A 111 -6.58 -20.11 5.06
CA GLN A 111 -5.60 -19.81 6.11
C GLN A 111 -5.70 -18.36 6.62
N ILE A 112 -5.96 -17.38 5.75
CA ILE A 112 -6.21 -15.99 6.17
C ILE A 112 -7.43 -15.94 7.09
N ARG A 113 -8.54 -16.58 6.69
CA ARG A 113 -9.77 -16.64 7.50
C ARG A 113 -9.57 -17.31 8.85
N GLN A 114 -8.85 -18.44 8.89
CA GLN A 114 -8.70 -19.24 10.10
C GLN A 114 -7.58 -18.74 11.03
N LYS A 115 -6.38 -18.49 10.48
CA LYS A 115 -5.20 -18.12 11.27
C LYS A 115 -5.16 -16.63 11.59
N LEU A 116 -5.47 -15.77 10.60
CA LEU A 116 -5.51 -14.33 10.82
C LEU A 116 -6.86 -13.87 11.35
N LYS A 117 -7.95 -14.65 11.20
CA LYS A 117 -9.31 -14.25 11.64
C LYS A 117 -9.77 -12.98 10.94
N ILE A 118 -9.55 -12.91 9.62
CA ILE A 118 -9.98 -11.80 8.76
C ILE A 118 -11.08 -12.33 7.83
N ALA A 119 -12.20 -11.63 7.73
CA ALA A 119 -13.15 -11.92 6.65
C ALA A 119 -12.52 -11.48 5.33
N ALA A 120 -12.36 -12.43 4.42
CA ALA A 120 -11.63 -12.20 3.19
C ALA A 120 -12.21 -13.08 2.10
N ALA A 121 -12.34 -12.56 0.89
CA ALA A 121 -12.79 -13.33 -0.25
C ALA A 121 -12.02 -12.93 -1.50
N ALA A 122 -11.94 -13.85 -2.45
CA ALA A 122 -11.33 -13.56 -3.73
C ALA A 122 -12.18 -12.58 -4.50
N VAL A 123 -11.54 -11.55 -5.04
CA VAL A 123 -12.16 -10.66 -6.05
C VAL A 123 -11.80 -11.09 -7.47
N GLN A 124 -10.95 -12.12 -7.59
CA GLN A 124 -10.45 -12.65 -8.85
C GLN A 124 -10.40 -14.17 -8.86
N VAL A 125 -10.43 -14.76 -10.04
CA VAL A 125 -10.15 -16.20 -10.27
C VAL A 125 -9.05 -16.31 -11.31
N PRO A 126 -8.00 -17.14 -11.10
CA PRO A 126 -6.95 -17.30 -12.10
C PRO A 126 -7.44 -18.00 -13.36
N ILE A 127 -6.91 -17.59 -14.51
CA ILE A 127 -7.08 -18.27 -15.80
C ILE A 127 -5.80 -19.06 -16.05
N GLY A 128 -5.89 -20.38 -15.87
CA GLY A 128 -4.74 -21.27 -15.75
C GLY A 128 -4.08 -21.22 -14.36
N VAL A 129 -3.12 -22.10 -14.12
CA VAL A 129 -2.33 -22.16 -12.87
C VAL A 129 -0.89 -22.48 -13.20
N GLU A 130 0.02 -22.22 -12.27
CA GLU A 130 1.44 -22.54 -12.42
C GLU A 130 2.00 -21.97 -13.72
N ASP A 131 2.54 -22.81 -14.60
CA ASP A 131 3.16 -22.33 -15.82
C ASP A 131 2.17 -21.75 -16.83
N ASP A 132 0.92 -22.20 -16.79
CA ASP A 132 -0.17 -21.82 -17.70
C ASP A 132 -0.97 -20.61 -17.22
N LEU A 133 -0.51 -19.91 -16.16
CA LEU A 133 -1.17 -18.70 -15.67
C LEU A 133 -1.08 -17.56 -16.70
N ARG A 134 -2.21 -17.28 -17.37
CA ARG A 134 -2.30 -16.29 -18.46
C ARG A 134 -2.99 -14.99 -18.05
N GLY A 135 -3.76 -15.02 -16.97
CA GLY A 135 -4.59 -13.90 -16.58
C GLY A 135 -5.50 -14.21 -15.40
N VAL A 136 -6.48 -13.34 -15.19
CA VAL A 136 -7.46 -13.44 -14.11
C VAL A 136 -8.84 -13.00 -14.57
N VAL A 137 -9.88 -13.65 -14.07
CA VAL A 137 -11.27 -13.19 -14.17
C VAL A 137 -11.53 -12.23 -13.02
N ASP A 138 -11.89 -11.00 -13.31
CA ASP A 138 -12.43 -10.02 -12.35
C ASP A 138 -13.89 -10.37 -12.03
N LEU A 139 -14.17 -10.71 -10.76
CA LEU A 139 -15.50 -11.14 -10.33
C LEU A 139 -16.50 -9.99 -10.15
N ILE A 140 -16.00 -8.75 -10.12
CA ILE A 140 -16.78 -7.55 -9.82
C ILE A 140 -17.28 -6.97 -11.14
N ARG A 141 -16.34 -6.68 -12.05
CA ARG A 141 -16.68 -6.22 -13.42
C ARG A 141 -17.13 -7.35 -14.33
N TRP A 142 -16.91 -8.61 -13.92
CA TRP A 142 -17.23 -9.81 -14.68
C TRP A 142 -16.55 -9.85 -16.05
N LYS A 143 -15.23 -9.64 -16.05
CA LYS A 143 -14.40 -9.62 -17.25
C LYS A 143 -13.18 -10.50 -17.08
N ALA A 144 -12.71 -11.10 -18.17
CA ALA A 144 -11.44 -11.81 -18.22
C ALA A 144 -10.32 -10.83 -18.60
N ASN A 145 -9.29 -10.72 -17.76
CA ASN A 145 -8.14 -9.86 -17.96
C ASN A 145 -6.92 -10.74 -18.28
N TYR A 146 -6.32 -10.50 -19.44
CA TYR A 146 -5.11 -11.19 -19.89
C TYR A 146 -3.93 -10.23 -19.89
N ASN A 147 -2.78 -10.72 -19.46
CA ASN A 147 -1.53 -9.98 -19.57
C ASN A 147 -0.81 -10.41 -20.85
N GLN A 148 -0.64 -9.46 -21.76
CA GLN A 148 0.05 -9.61 -23.03
C GLN A 148 1.20 -8.59 -23.14
N GLY A 149 2.01 -8.73 -24.19
CA GLY A 149 3.14 -7.86 -24.43
C GLY A 149 4.37 -8.14 -23.54
N GLU A 150 5.42 -7.34 -23.74
CA GLU A 150 6.66 -7.50 -23.00
C GLU A 150 6.44 -7.17 -21.51
N LYS A 151 6.80 -8.11 -20.63
CA LYS A 151 6.57 -7.99 -19.18
C LYS A 151 5.11 -7.67 -18.82
N GLY A 152 4.15 -8.17 -19.60
CA GLY A 152 2.72 -8.02 -19.32
C GLY A 152 2.20 -6.58 -19.38
N ASN A 153 2.90 -5.68 -20.09
CA ASN A 153 2.59 -4.26 -20.16
C ASN A 153 1.22 -3.95 -20.81
N GLN A 154 0.64 -4.89 -21.55
CA GLN A 154 -0.66 -4.75 -22.17
C GLN A 154 -1.70 -5.63 -21.45
N VAL A 155 -2.65 -5.00 -20.76
CA VAL A 155 -3.80 -5.70 -20.20
C VAL A 155 -4.91 -5.72 -21.25
N VAL A 156 -5.31 -6.91 -21.69
CA VAL A 156 -6.41 -7.12 -22.63
C VAL A 156 -7.62 -7.62 -21.85
N GLU A 157 -8.70 -6.85 -21.87
CA GLU A 157 -9.98 -7.23 -21.27
C GLU A 157 -10.86 -7.95 -22.31
N SER A 158 -11.56 -8.97 -21.87
CA SER A 158 -12.57 -9.71 -22.62
C SER A 158 -13.85 -9.83 -21.80
N ASP A 159 -14.99 -9.64 -22.45
CA ASP A 159 -16.31 -9.86 -21.83
C ASP A 159 -16.66 -11.37 -21.75
N GLU A 160 -15.94 -12.20 -22.49
CA GLU A 160 -16.10 -13.66 -22.47
C GLU A 160 -15.15 -14.30 -21.45
N ILE A 161 -15.73 -15.00 -20.47
CA ILE A 161 -14.99 -15.78 -19.48
C ILE A 161 -14.68 -17.18 -20.06
N PRO A 162 -13.42 -17.65 -20.00
CA PRO A 162 -13.05 -18.99 -20.44
C PRO A 162 -13.86 -20.09 -19.78
N ALA A 163 -14.25 -21.10 -20.56
CA ALA A 163 -15.01 -22.25 -20.05
C ALA A 163 -14.31 -22.95 -18.88
N GLU A 164 -12.96 -23.01 -18.89
CA GLU A 164 -12.14 -23.59 -17.81
C GLU A 164 -12.30 -22.85 -16.47
N ALA A 165 -12.57 -21.55 -16.48
CA ALA A 165 -12.67 -20.71 -15.29
C ALA A 165 -14.11 -20.35 -14.92
N LEU A 166 -15.08 -20.55 -15.83
CA LEU A 166 -16.44 -20.03 -15.70
C LEU A 166 -17.19 -20.57 -14.46
N GLU A 167 -17.18 -21.88 -14.25
CA GLU A 167 -17.92 -22.48 -13.12
C GLU A 167 -17.29 -22.07 -11.78
N LEU A 168 -15.96 -22.05 -11.70
CA LEU A 168 -15.25 -21.55 -10.52
C LEU A 168 -15.51 -20.06 -10.28
N ALA A 169 -15.55 -19.24 -11.33
CA ALA A 169 -15.88 -17.82 -11.25
C ALA A 169 -17.30 -17.57 -10.74
N LYS A 170 -18.29 -18.36 -11.19
CA LYS A 170 -19.66 -18.29 -10.66
C LYS A 170 -19.72 -18.66 -9.19
N GLU A 171 -19.05 -19.74 -8.79
CA GLU A 171 -18.99 -20.16 -7.39
C GLU A 171 -18.37 -19.07 -6.51
N LYS A 172 -17.20 -18.54 -6.90
CA LYS A 172 -16.49 -17.53 -6.12
C LYS A 172 -17.18 -16.18 -6.11
N ARG A 173 -17.90 -15.82 -7.17
CA ARG A 173 -18.74 -14.62 -7.15
C ARG A 173 -19.92 -14.76 -6.21
N ARG A 174 -20.54 -15.94 -6.12
CA ARG A 174 -21.59 -16.20 -5.12
C ARG A 174 -21.03 -16.09 -3.70
N GLU A 175 -19.88 -16.70 -3.44
CA GLU A 175 -19.19 -16.60 -2.15
C GLU A 175 -18.84 -15.14 -1.78
N LEU A 176 -18.40 -14.34 -2.76
CA LEU A 176 -18.12 -12.91 -2.56
C LEU A 176 -19.40 -12.12 -2.25
N ASN A 177 -20.50 -12.37 -2.97
CA ASN A 177 -21.80 -11.73 -2.73
C ASN A 177 -22.39 -12.08 -1.36
N GLU A 178 -22.17 -13.30 -0.87
CA GLU A 178 -22.59 -13.70 0.48
C GLU A 178 -21.87 -12.91 1.58
N GLN A 179 -20.63 -12.48 1.33
CA GLN A 179 -19.87 -11.66 2.28
C GLN A 179 -20.19 -10.16 2.17
N LEU A 180 -20.52 -9.67 0.97
CA LEU A 180 -20.73 -8.25 0.69
C LEU A 180 -21.92 -8.04 -0.27
N ALA A 181 -23.01 -7.47 0.25
CA ALA A 181 -24.07 -6.94 -0.60
C ALA A 181 -23.60 -5.65 -1.29
N GLU A 182 -23.92 -5.44 -2.58
CA GLU A 182 -23.46 -4.29 -3.39
C GLU A 182 -21.93 -4.19 -3.54
N LEU A 183 -21.36 -5.22 -4.18
CA LEU A 183 -19.93 -5.55 -4.28
C LEU A 183 -18.95 -4.36 -4.24
N ALA A 184 -18.94 -3.45 -5.21
CA ALA A 184 -17.85 -2.47 -5.33
C ALA A 184 -17.79 -1.48 -4.14
N ASN A 185 -18.90 -0.77 -3.85
CA ASN A 185 -18.95 0.20 -2.77
C ASN A 185 -18.92 -0.48 -1.38
N ALA A 186 -19.39 -1.71 -1.28
CA ALA A 186 -19.29 -2.48 -0.05
C ALA A 186 -17.87 -2.96 0.23
N ILE A 187 -17.10 -3.37 -0.78
CA ILE A 187 -15.69 -3.75 -0.60
C ILE A 187 -14.91 -2.57 -0.04
N HIS A 188 -14.96 -1.40 -0.68
CA HIS A 188 -14.24 -0.21 -0.21
C HIS A 188 -14.60 0.12 1.26
N ARG A 189 -15.89 0.26 1.59
CA ARG A 189 -16.34 0.55 2.97
C ARG A 189 -15.94 -0.51 3.98
N ALA A 190 -15.99 -1.79 3.60
CA ALA A 190 -15.64 -2.89 4.48
C ALA A 190 -14.12 -3.00 4.68
N THR A 191 -13.33 -2.64 3.66
CA THR A 191 -11.86 -2.58 3.73
C THR A 191 -11.37 -1.42 4.56
N THR A 192 -11.86 -0.20 4.31
CA THR A 192 -11.53 0.98 5.12
C THR A 192 -12.00 0.83 6.58
N GLY A 193 -13.12 0.13 6.79
CA GLY A 193 -13.61 -0.23 8.12
C GLY A 193 -12.89 -1.39 8.81
N LEU A 194 -11.82 -1.95 8.23
CA LEU A 194 -11.05 -3.09 8.77
C LEU A 194 -11.83 -4.39 8.96
N LYS A 195 -12.98 -4.52 8.28
CA LYS A 195 -13.88 -5.68 8.40
C LYS A 195 -13.64 -6.73 7.33
N PHE A 196 -13.09 -6.33 6.18
CA PHE A 196 -12.93 -7.19 5.02
C PHE A 196 -11.59 -6.93 4.30
N SER A 197 -10.95 -8.00 3.83
CA SER A 197 -9.73 -7.92 3.01
C SER A 197 -10.00 -8.54 1.64
N PRO A 198 -10.09 -7.76 0.54
CA PRO A 198 -10.22 -8.30 -0.81
C PRO A 198 -8.92 -9.02 -1.17
N ILE A 199 -9.06 -10.20 -1.79
CA ILE A 199 -7.93 -11.03 -2.18
C ILE A 199 -7.74 -11.00 -3.69
N PHE A 200 -6.61 -10.45 -4.09
CA PHE A 200 -6.07 -10.46 -5.44
C PHE A 200 -5.07 -11.61 -5.60
N LEU A 201 -4.82 -12.01 -6.84
CA LEU A 201 -3.94 -13.13 -7.13
C LEU A 201 -3.14 -12.87 -8.41
N GLY A 202 -1.91 -13.38 -8.45
CA GLY A 202 -1.05 -13.17 -9.61
C GLY A 202 0.36 -13.71 -9.43
N SER A 203 1.20 -13.40 -10.41
CA SER A 203 2.62 -13.73 -10.42
C SER A 203 3.42 -12.50 -10.80
N ALA A 204 4.14 -11.95 -9.82
CA ALA A 204 5.05 -10.84 -10.08
C ALA A 204 6.20 -11.23 -11.01
N ILE A 205 6.70 -12.48 -10.92
CA ILE A 205 7.82 -12.93 -11.76
C ILE A 205 7.41 -13.14 -13.22
N LYS A 206 6.19 -13.64 -13.48
CA LYS A 206 5.64 -13.75 -14.83
C LYS A 206 4.99 -12.46 -15.33
N ASN A 207 4.91 -11.43 -14.48
CA ASN A 207 4.22 -10.16 -14.75
C ASN A 207 2.73 -10.35 -15.09
N THR A 208 2.10 -11.32 -14.45
CA THR A 208 0.68 -11.65 -14.64
C THR A 208 -0.15 -11.17 -13.46
N ALA A 209 -1.20 -10.41 -13.75
CA ALA A 209 -2.20 -9.90 -12.82
C ALA A 209 -1.68 -8.99 -11.68
N VAL A 210 -0.58 -8.26 -11.91
CA VAL A 210 -0.11 -7.20 -11.01
C VAL A 210 -0.86 -5.87 -11.24
N GLN A 211 -1.25 -5.59 -12.48
CA GLN A 211 -1.95 -4.37 -12.89
C GLN A 211 -3.37 -4.32 -12.31
N PRO A 212 -4.16 -5.42 -12.32
CA PRO A 212 -5.46 -5.44 -11.63
C PRO A 212 -5.35 -5.21 -10.11
N LEU A 213 -4.25 -5.63 -9.48
CA LEU A 213 -3.99 -5.32 -8.06
C LEU A 213 -3.86 -3.81 -7.85
N LEU A 214 -3.12 -3.10 -8.70
CA LEU A 214 -3.01 -1.63 -8.62
C LEU A 214 -4.35 -0.93 -8.86
N GLY A 215 -5.19 -1.45 -9.77
CA GLY A 215 -6.58 -1.01 -9.88
C GLY A 215 -7.37 -1.19 -8.58
N GLY A 216 -7.17 -2.34 -7.92
CA GLY A 216 -7.73 -2.63 -6.59
C GLY A 216 -7.24 -1.73 -5.47
N VAL A 217 -5.95 -1.34 -5.49
CA VAL A 217 -5.39 -0.35 -4.56
C VAL A 217 -6.16 0.96 -4.68
N CYS A 218 -6.31 1.47 -5.90
CA CYS A 218 -7.00 2.74 -6.14
C CYS A 218 -8.49 2.67 -5.76
N ALA A 219 -9.14 1.53 -6.00
CA ALA A 219 -10.57 1.37 -5.77
C ALA A 219 -10.94 1.07 -4.30
N TYR A 220 -10.10 0.34 -3.56
CA TYR A 220 -10.51 -0.27 -2.28
C TYR A 220 -9.68 0.16 -1.06
N LEU A 221 -8.49 0.75 -1.25
CA LEU A 221 -7.75 1.36 -0.15
C LEU A 221 -8.19 2.82 0.05
N PRO A 222 -8.06 3.37 1.28
CA PRO A 222 -8.50 4.73 1.56
C PRO A 222 -7.57 5.75 0.91
N GLN A 223 -8.15 6.90 0.59
CA GLN A 223 -7.38 8.11 0.30
C GLN A 223 -6.99 8.82 1.61
N PRO A 224 -5.95 9.68 1.61
CA PRO A 224 -5.55 10.42 2.82
C PRO A 224 -6.67 11.25 3.46
N ALA A 225 -7.68 11.66 2.69
CA ALA A 225 -8.85 12.38 3.17
C ALA A 225 -9.88 11.53 3.93
N GLU A 226 -9.85 10.21 3.74
CA GLU A 226 -10.81 9.28 4.36
C GLU A 226 -10.30 8.73 5.70
N HIS A 227 -8.99 8.77 5.93
CA HIS A 227 -8.39 8.29 7.16
C HIS A 227 -8.37 9.40 8.22
N LYS A 228 -8.95 9.12 9.38
CA LYS A 228 -8.96 10.04 10.52
C LYS A 228 -7.63 9.99 11.25
N VAL A 229 -6.81 11.01 11.04
CA VAL A 229 -5.53 11.18 11.75
C VAL A 229 -5.73 12.16 12.88
N THR A 230 -5.21 11.81 14.06
CA THR A 230 -5.20 12.71 15.21
C THR A 230 -3.78 13.03 15.64
N ALA A 231 -3.59 14.19 16.27
CA ALA A 231 -2.32 14.65 16.81
C ALA A 231 -2.51 15.22 18.22
N HIS A 232 -1.43 15.24 18.99
CA HIS A 232 -1.42 15.93 20.28
C HIS A 232 -1.07 17.40 20.08
N ASP A 233 -1.95 18.28 20.53
CA ASP A 233 -1.62 19.70 20.65
C ASP A 233 -0.67 19.89 21.84
N THR A 234 0.43 20.60 21.62
CA THR A 234 1.45 20.87 22.64
C THR A 234 1.15 22.10 23.49
N SER A 235 0.10 22.86 23.17
CA SER A 235 -0.35 24.01 23.97
C SER A 235 -1.18 23.65 25.21
N PRO A 236 -2.11 22.67 25.20
CA PRO A 236 -2.78 22.20 26.40
C PRO A 236 -1.92 21.17 27.19
N PRO A 237 -2.33 20.80 28.43
CA PRO A 237 -1.70 19.71 29.17
C PRO A 237 -1.69 18.40 28.39
N VAL A 238 -0.70 17.54 28.63
CA VAL A 238 -0.53 16.23 27.96
C VAL A 238 -1.77 15.31 28.09
N SER A 239 -2.58 15.51 29.12
CA SER A 239 -3.84 14.78 29.33
C SER A 239 -4.99 15.24 28.43
N ALA A 240 -4.82 16.30 27.65
CA ALA A 240 -5.85 16.79 26.74
C ALA A 240 -6.14 15.76 25.63
N PRO A 241 -7.40 15.68 25.18
CA PRO A 241 -7.75 14.79 24.07
C PRO A 241 -6.99 15.19 22.80
N PRO A 242 -6.64 14.22 21.94
CA PRO A 242 -5.98 14.50 20.69
C PRO A 242 -6.92 15.27 19.74
N VAL A 243 -6.33 16.09 18.88
CA VAL A 243 -7.02 16.94 17.90
C VAL A 243 -7.03 16.22 16.55
N GLU A 244 -8.16 16.26 15.85
CA GLU A 244 -8.28 15.70 14.50
C GLU A 244 -7.60 16.63 13.48
N LEU A 245 -6.74 16.05 12.63
CA LEU A 245 -6.10 16.76 11.53
C LEU A 245 -7.01 16.74 10.31
N THR A 246 -7.01 17.82 9.54
CA THR A 246 -7.76 17.91 8.29
C THR A 246 -6.78 18.09 7.13
N PRO A 247 -6.76 17.21 6.11
CA PRO A 247 -5.80 17.27 5.01
C PRO A 247 -6.14 18.38 4.01
N ALA A 248 -6.11 19.63 4.49
CA ALA A 248 -6.35 20.84 3.73
C ALA A 248 -5.03 21.61 3.57
N SER A 249 -4.69 21.98 2.34
CA SER A 249 -3.46 22.73 2.03
C SER A 249 -3.38 24.11 2.70
N ALA A 250 -4.54 24.71 2.99
CA ALA A 250 -4.62 26.00 3.69
C ALA A 250 -4.50 25.89 5.21
N ALA A 251 -4.56 24.68 5.79
CA ALA A 251 -4.41 24.48 7.22
C ALA A 251 -2.95 24.70 7.68
N PRO A 252 -2.69 24.91 8.99
CA PRO A 252 -1.33 24.95 9.53
C PRO A 252 -0.59 23.65 9.26
N LEU A 253 0.68 23.74 8.83
CA LEU A 253 1.50 22.58 8.49
C LEU A 253 1.68 21.62 9.68
N VAL A 254 1.38 20.35 9.46
CA VAL A 254 1.74 19.24 10.35
C VAL A 254 2.35 18.13 9.50
N ALA A 255 3.59 17.74 9.82
CA ALA A 255 4.31 16.67 9.14
C ALA A 255 5.05 15.81 10.16
N LEU A 256 5.19 14.52 9.91
CA LEU A 256 5.87 13.57 10.80
C LEU A 256 7.11 13.01 10.10
N ALA A 257 8.27 13.15 10.74
CA ALA A 257 9.49 12.45 10.35
C ALA A 257 9.37 10.97 10.72
N PHE A 258 9.58 10.06 9.76
CA PHE A 258 9.39 8.61 10.00
C PHE A 258 10.55 7.72 9.56
N LYS A 259 11.45 8.24 8.72
CA LYS A 259 12.69 7.55 8.33
C LYS A 259 13.81 8.57 8.22
N LEU A 260 14.97 8.20 8.75
CA LEU A 260 16.22 8.94 8.59
C LEU A 260 17.18 8.11 7.76
N GLU A 261 17.86 8.73 6.82
CA GLU A 261 18.82 8.07 5.94
C GLU A 261 20.09 8.93 5.86
N GLU A 262 21.21 8.38 6.32
CA GLU A 262 22.51 9.03 6.17
C GLU A 262 23.09 8.71 4.80
N GLY A 263 23.09 9.70 3.92
CA GLY A 263 23.72 9.62 2.61
C GLY A 263 25.10 10.26 2.58
N ARG A 264 25.80 10.08 1.46
CA ARG A 264 27.10 10.75 1.19
C ARG A 264 27.01 12.28 1.24
N PHE A 265 25.83 12.83 0.99
CA PHE A 265 25.57 14.27 0.92
C PHE A 265 24.89 14.83 2.20
N GLY A 266 24.86 14.04 3.27
CA GLY A 266 24.23 14.37 4.55
C GLY A 266 22.97 13.56 4.83
N GLN A 267 22.36 13.86 5.98
CA GLN A 267 21.14 13.20 6.44
C GLN A 267 19.92 13.67 5.66
N LEU A 268 19.20 12.71 5.06
CA LEU A 268 17.84 12.87 4.56
C LEU A 268 16.85 12.47 5.65
N THR A 269 15.86 13.31 5.86
CA THR A 269 14.72 13.02 6.74
C THR A 269 13.48 12.86 5.87
N TYR A 270 12.89 11.67 5.88
CA TYR A 270 11.61 11.40 5.22
C TYR A 270 10.47 11.84 6.12
N MET A 271 9.57 12.63 5.57
CA MET A 271 8.40 13.16 6.26
C MET A 271 7.12 12.85 5.49
N ARG A 272 6.06 12.54 6.23
CA ARG A 272 4.68 12.52 5.72
C ARG A 272 3.99 13.81 6.13
N VAL A 273 3.39 14.51 5.17
CA VAL A 273 2.58 15.71 5.46
C VAL A 273 1.13 15.29 5.68
N TYR A 274 0.55 15.70 6.81
CA TYR A 274 -0.84 15.36 7.17
C TYR A 274 -1.82 16.50 6.90
N GLN A 275 -1.38 17.75 7.06
CA GLN A 275 -2.17 18.94 6.74
C GLN A 275 -1.26 20.13 6.45
N GLY A 276 -1.80 21.14 5.77
CA GLY A 276 -1.05 22.29 5.29
C GLY A 276 -0.10 21.97 4.14
N THR A 277 0.70 22.96 3.76
CA THR A 277 1.69 22.84 2.67
C THR A 277 3.08 23.17 3.18
N MET A 278 4.05 22.33 2.81
CA MET A 278 5.46 22.59 3.06
C MET A 278 6.11 23.11 1.77
N ARG A 279 6.83 24.23 1.85
CA ARG A 279 7.48 24.88 0.70
C ARG A 279 8.98 25.00 0.90
N LYS A 280 9.74 24.92 -0.19
CA LYS A 280 11.18 25.24 -0.18
C LYS A 280 11.38 26.67 0.34
N GLY A 281 12.29 26.82 1.29
CA GLY A 281 12.61 28.10 1.93
C GLY A 281 11.68 28.51 3.08
N GLN A 282 10.59 27.78 3.34
CA GLN A 282 9.70 28.02 4.47
C GLN A 282 10.39 27.72 5.80
N PHE A 283 10.06 28.48 6.85
CA PHE A 283 10.45 28.14 8.21
C PHE A 283 9.38 27.23 8.83
N ILE A 284 9.82 26.04 9.26
CA ILE A 284 9.03 25.10 10.04
C ILE A 284 9.50 25.09 11.49
N ARG A 285 8.69 24.55 12.39
CA ARG A 285 9.00 24.50 13.82
C ARG A 285 8.94 23.04 14.29
N HIS A 286 10.00 22.59 14.91
CA HIS A 286 10.04 21.30 15.58
C HIS A 286 9.16 21.34 16.83
N ALA A 287 8.16 20.47 16.92
CA ALA A 287 7.14 20.50 17.96
C ALA A 287 7.72 20.23 19.36
N CYS A 288 8.68 19.30 19.47
CA CYS A 288 9.25 18.90 20.76
C CYS A 288 10.26 19.92 21.32
N THR A 289 11.07 20.54 20.46
CA THR A 289 12.15 21.45 20.89
C THR A 289 11.86 22.93 20.68
N GLY A 290 10.80 23.26 19.92
CA GLY A 290 10.46 24.62 19.54
C GLY A 290 11.43 25.29 18.55
N LYS A 291 12.51 24.59 18.15
CA LYS A 291 13.50 25.12 17.21
C LYS A 291 12.85 25.41 15.86
N LYS A 292 13.13 26.59 15.31
CA LYS A 292 12.75 26.96 13.95
C LYS A 292 13.83 26.51 12.98
N VAL A 293 13.43 25.79 11.94
CA VAL A 293 14.32 25.28 10.90
C VAL A 293 13.82 25.76 9.55
N LYS A 294 14.72 26.26 8.71
CA LYS A 294 14.39 26.62 7.33
C LYS A 294 14.47 25.37 6.46
N VAL A 295 13.47 25.09 5.65
CA VAL A 295 13.49 23.98 4.68
C VAL A 295 14.42 24.37 3.53
N PRO A 296 15.65 23.80 3.42
CA PRO A 296 16.63 24.28 2.44
C PRO A 296 16.37 23.70 1.04
N ARG A 297 16.02 22.42 1.00
CA ARG A 297 15.77 21.63 -0.20
C ARG A 297 14.71 20.58 0.13
N LEU A 298 13.73 20.48 -0.75
CA LEU A 298 12.62 19.55 -0.66
C LEU A 298 12.72 18.62 -1.88
N VAL A 299 12.71 17.32 -1.64
CA VAL A 299 12.85 16.31 -2.69
C VAL A 299 11.76 15.25 -2.58
N ARG A 300 11.28 14.78 -3.72
CA ARG A 300 10.47 13.58 -3.86
C ARG A 300 11.38 12.44 -4.33
N MET A 301 11.20 11.26 -3.75
CA MET A 301 11.98 10.08 -4.13
C MET A 301 11.26 9.29 -5.20
N HIS A 302 11.94 9.02 -6.31
CA HIS A 302 11.48 8.10 -7.35
C HIS A 302 12.53 6.99 -7.50
N SER A 303 12.28 5.85 -6.85
CA SER A 303 13.27 4.78 -6.70
C SER A 303 14.60 5.29 -6.12
N ASN A 304 15.63 5.43 -6.95
CA ASN A 304 16.99 5.85 -6.60
C ASN A 304 17.32 7.25 -7.13
N GLU A 305 16.34 7.93 -7.73
CA GLU A 305 16.46 9.29 -8.25
C GLU A 305 15.76 10.27 -7.31
N MET A 306 16.39 11.43 -7.12
CA MET A 306 15.85 12.52 -6.31
C MET A 306 15.31 13.61 -7.23
N GLU A 307 14.01 13.89 -7.12
CA GLU A 307 13.36 14.98 -7.85
C GLU A 307 13.21 16.20 -6.94
N ASP A 308 13.79 17.34 -7.33
CA ASP A 308 13.62 18.60 -6.61
C ASP A 308 12.22 19.19 -6.81
N ILE A 309 11.51 19.44 -5.72
CA ILE A 309 10.16 20.01 -5.73
C ILE A 309 10.09 21.34 -4.96
N GLN A 310 9.16 22.21 -5.34
CA GLN A 310 8.99 23.53 -4.69
C GLN A 310 8.04 23.50 -3.50
N GLU A 311 7.04 22.62 -3.55
CA GLU A 311 6.02 22.47 -2.52
C GLU A 311 5.53 21.02 -2.45
N ILE A 312 4.97 20.65 -1.30
CA ILE A 312 4.31 19.36 -1.08
C ILE A 312 3.09 19.54 -0.18
N GLY A 313 2.01 18.84 -0.52
CA GLY A 313 0.70 18.97 0.13
C GLY A 313 0.36 17.84 1.10
N PRO A 314 -0.83 17.90 1.71
CA PRO A 314 -1.34 16.86 2.59
C PRO A 314 -1.46 15.49 1.89
N GLY A 315 -1.12 14.43 2.60
CA GLY A 315 -1.17 13.05 2.11
C GLY A 315 0.08 12.58 1.37
N GLU A 316 1.00 13.50 1.04
CA GLU A 316 2.21 13.16 0.30
C GLU A 316 3.43 12.92 1.22
N ILE A 317 4.45 12.28 0.65
CA ILE A 317 5.72 11.97 1.31
C ILE A 317 6.86 12.69 0.60
N CYS A 318 7.71 13.38 1.35
CA CYS A 318 8.94 13.99 0.87
C CYS A 318 10.15 13.55 1.69
N ALA A 319 11.33 13.86 1.18
CA ALA A 319 12.54 13.95 1.97
C ALA A 319 13.09 15.38 1.99
N ILE A 320 13.75 15.73 3.08
CA ILE A 320 14.35 17.03 3.36
C ILE A 320 15.79 16.86 3.83
N PHE A 321 16.66 17.79 3.45
CA PHE A 321 18.07 17.78 3.84
C PHE A 321 18.35 18.66 5.06
N GLY A 322 19.29 18.23 5.90
CA GLY A 322 19.92 19.10 6.89
C GLY A 322 19.01 19.53 8.03
N ILE A 323 18.01 18.71 8.36
CA ILE A 323 17.20 18.88 9.56
C ILE A 323 17.69 17.90 10.62
N ASP A 324 18.08 18.45 11.77
CA ASP A 324 18.40 17.71 12.98
C ASP A 324 17.09 17.35 13.70
N CYS A 325 16.65 16.11 13.50
CA CYS A 325 15.47 15.52 14.15
C CYS A 325 15.64 14.00 14.28
N ALA A 326 14.82 13.39 15.14
CA ALA A 326 14.72 11.96 15.30
C ALA A 326 13.52 11.39 14.52
N SER A 327 13.57 10.11 14.18
CA SER A 327 12.41 9.39 13.67
C SER A 327 11.28 9.41 14.71
N GLY A 328 10.10 9.88 14.32
CA GLY A 328 8.93 10.05 15.18
C GLY A 328 8.65 11.50 15.59
N ASP A 329 9.55 12.43 15.24
CA ASP A 329 9.39 13.86 15.52
C ASP A 329 8.41 14.56 14.56
N THR A 330 7.77 15.63 15.03
CA THR A 330 6.80 16.47 14.30
C THR A 330 7.34 17.88 14.10
#